data_AF-A0A9E1KAK1-F1
#
_entry.id   AF-A0A9E1KAK1-F1
#
_cell.length_a   1.000
_cell.length_b   1.000
_cell.length_c   1.000
_cell.angle_alpha   90.00
_cell.angle_beta   90.00
_cell.angle_gamma   90.00
#
_symmetry.space_group_name_H-M   'P 1'
#
loop_
_entity.id
_entity.type
_entity.pdbx_description
1 polymer ?
#
loop_
_entity_poly.entity_id
_entity_poly.type
_entity_poly.pdbx_seq_one_letter_code
_entity_poly.pdbx_strand_id
1 'polypeptide(L)' 'MLILDLFKMALRSLIANTMRTFLTALGMIIGVASVISMISIGEGARQQTLSTIEKFGTNIITIKPGRKKN' A
#
# COMPACT_ATOMS: atom_id res chain seq x y z
N MET A 1 -12.15 35.50 -16.01
CA MET A 1 -12.62 34.93 -17.29
C MET A 1 -11.65 33.88 -17.84
N LEU A 2 -10.37 34.19 -18.03
CA LEU A 2 -9.37 33.25 -18.59
C LEU A 2 -9.31 31.84 -17.97
N ILE A 3 -9.23 31.71 -16.63
CA ILE A 3 -9.07 30.38 -15.98
C ILE A 3 -10.28 29.47 -16.21
N LEU A 4 -11.50 30.02 -16.17
CA LEU A 4 -12.72 29.25 -16.39
C LEU A 4 -12.83 28.79 -17.86
N ASP A 5 -12.40 29.63 -18.81
CA ASP A 5 -12.43 29.30 -20.23
C ASP A 5 -11.38 28.25 -20.58
N LEU A 6 -10.18 28.35 -20.01
CA LEU A 6 -9.12 27.34 -20.14
C LEU A 6 -9.56 26.00 -19.55
N PHE A 7 -10.20 26.00 -18.39
CA PHE A 7 -10.72 24.78 -17.78
C PHE A 7 -11.81 24.11 -18.64
N LYS A 8 -12.75 24.90 -19.18
CA LYS A 8 -13.78 24.40 -20.11
C LYS A 8 -13.16 23.84 -21.39
N MET A 9 -12.14 24.49 -21.93
CA MET A 9 -11.43 24.03 -23.13
C MET A 9 -10.71 22.71 -22.87
N ALA A 10 -10.00 22.58 -21.74
CA ALA A 10 -9.34 21.34 -21.35
C ALA A 10 -10.33 20.17 -21.19
N LEU A 11 -11.48 20.41 -20.55
CA LEU A 11 -12.54 19.41 -20.40
C LEU A 11 -13.07 18.93 -21.76
N ARG A 12 -13.34 19.86 -22.69
CA ARG A 12 -13.79 19.53 -24.05
C ARG A 12 -12.76 18.70 -24.80
N SER A 13 -11.48 19.05 -24.71
CA SER A 13 -10.39 18.29 -25.34
C SER A 13 -10.25 16.87 -24.79
N LEU A 14 -10.47 16.69 -23.48
CA LEU A 14 -10.46 15.38 -22.83
C LEU A 14 -11.60 14.48 -23.33
N ILE A 15 -12.81 15.06 -23.46
CA ILE A 15 -14.00 14.35 -23.95
C ILE A 15 -13.88 14.01 -25.44
N ALA A 16 -13.26 14.87 -26.25
CA ALA A 16 -13.04 14.64 -27.68
C ALA A 16 -12.17 13.40 -27.98
N ASN A 17 -11.30 13.00 -27.04
CA ASN A 17 -10.46 11.80 -27.15
C ASN A 17 -10.82 10.77 -26.09
N THR A 18 -12.11 10.40 -26.00
CA THR A 18 -12.67 9.61 -24.88
C THR A 18 -11.93 8.29 -24.65
N MET A 19 -11.57 7.57 -25.72
CA MET A 19 -10.84 6.30 -25.61
C MET A 19 -9.44 6.47 -25.02
N ARG A 20 -8.67 7.44 -25.49
CA ARG A 20 -7.31 7.70 -24.98
C ARG A 20 -7.38 8.15 -23.53
N THR A 21 -8.24 9.12 -23.23
CA THR A 21 -8.47 9.63 -21.87
C THR A 21 -8.84 8.51 -20.92
N PHE A 22 -9.78 7.64 -21.32
CA PHE A 22 -10.22 6.52 -20.50
C PHE A 22 -9.10 5.53 -20.21
N LEU A 23 -8.35 5.10 -21.24
CA LEU A 23 -7.22 4.17 -21.06
C LEU A 23 -6.12 4.76 -20.16
N THR A 24 -5.80 6.05 -20.30
CA THR A 24 -4.81 6.71 -19.42
C THR A 24 -5.26 6.78 -17.97
N ALA A 25 -6.53 7.10 -17.72
CA ALA A 25 -7.09 7.13 -16.37
C ALA A 25 -7.12 5.74 -15.75
N LEU A 26 -7.54 4.73 -16.51
CA LEU A 26 -7.59 3.34 -16.08
C LEU A 26 -6.20 2.81 -15.73
N GLY A 27 -5.19 3.12 -16.54
CA GLY A 27 -3.79 2.78 -16.24
C GLY A 27 -3.31 3.39 -14.92
N MET A 28 -3.58 4.67 -14.67
CA MET A 28 -3.23 5.32 -13.39
C MET A 28 -3.97 4.69 -12.21
N ILE A 29 -5.26 4.40 -12.34
CA ILE A 29 -6.05 3.79 -11.26
C ILE A 29 -5.48 2.42 -10.88
N ILE A 30 -5.25 1.54 -11.86
CA ILE A 30 -4.71 0.20 -11.60
C ILE A 30 -3.28 0.29 -11.06
N GLY A 31 -2.44 1.17 -11.63
CA GLY A 31 -1.07 1.39 -11.19
C GLY A 31 -1.00 1.78 -9.71
N VAL A 32 -1.71 2.85 -9.33
CA VAL A 32 -1.73 3.33 -7.94
C VAL A 32 -2.38 2.30 -7.00
N ALA A 33 -3.47 1.65 -7.42
CA ALA A 33 -4.15 0.65 -6.60
C ALA A 33 -3.27 -0.56 -6.28
N SER A 34 -2.49 -1.04 -7.25
CA SER A 34 -1.57 -2.18 -7.05
C SER A 34 -0.46 -1.85 -6.03
N VAL A 35 0.12 -0.65 -6.14
CA VAL A 35 1.16 -0.17 -5.23
C VAL A 35 0.59 -0.03 -3.80
N ILE A 36 -0.57 0.59 -3.64
CA ILE A 36 -1.20 0.75 -2.33
C ILE A 36 -1.50 -0.62 -1.71
N SER A 37 -2.09 -1.54 -2.49
CA SER A 37 -2.45 -2.87 -2.00
C SER A 37 -1.22 -3.64 -1.52
N MET A 38 -0.14 -3.63 -2.30
CA MET A 38 1.11 -4.28 -1.93
C MET A 38 1.71 -3.70 -0.65
N ILE A 39 1.72 -2.38 -0.50
CA ILE A 39 2.24 -1.71 0.70
C ILE A 39 1.39 -2.09 1.92
N SER A 40 0.06 -2.06 1.80
CA SER A 40 -0.83 -2.45 2.88
C SER A 40 -0.63 -3.91 3.32
N ILE A 41 -0.45 -4.82 2.38
CA ILE A 41 -0.14 -6.23 2.67
C ILE A 41 1.22 -6.34 3.38
N GLY A 42 2.25 -5.67 2.86
CA GLY A 42 3.60 -5.72 3.44
C GLY A 42 3.65 -5.19 4.87
N GLU A 43 3.03 -4.04 5.11
CA GLU A 43 2.97 -3.45 6.45
C GLU A 43 2.10 -4.29 7.40
N GLY A 44 0.98 -4.83 6.93
CA GLY A 44 0.15 -5.75 7.71
C GLY A 44 0.90 -7.02 8.12
N ALA A 45 1.65 -7.62 7.19
CA ALA A 45 2.49 -8.79 7.49
C ALA A 45 3.62 -8.47 8.48
N ARG A 46 4.24 -7.29 8.35
CA ARG A 46 5.24 -6.78 9.29
C ARG A 46 4.64 -6.64 10.70
N GLN A 47 3.50 -5.97 10.82
CA GLN A 47 2.81 -5.81 12.10
C GLN A 47 2.38 -7.15 12.70
N GLN A 48 1.89 -8.09 11.87
CA GLN A 48 1.54 -9.43 12.34
C GLN A 48 2.75 -10.16 12.91
N THR A 49 3.91 -10.02 12.27
CA THR A 49 5.17 -10.61 12.74
C THR A 49 5.61 -9.98 14.05
N LEU A 50 5.59 -8.65 14.14
CA LEU A 50 5.93 -7.91 15.37
C LEU A 50 5.00 -8.30 16.53
N SER A 51 3.68 -8.32 16.31
CA SER A 51 2.73 -8.74 17.34
C SER A 51 2.95 -10.19 17.80
N THR A 52 3.42 -11.05 16.91
CA THR A 52 3.76 -12.44 17.24
C THR A 52 5.03 -12.49 18.09
N ILE A 53 6.04 -11.69 17.75
CA ILE A 53 7.27 -11.54 18.54
C ILE A 53 6.96 -10.96 19.93
N GLU A 54 6.12 -9.94 20.02
CA GLU A 54 5.69 -9.34 21.29
C GLU A 54 4.94 -10.32 22.19
N LYS A 55 4.17 -11.26 21.61
CA LYS A 55 3.51 -12.34 22.38
C LYS A 55 4.50 -13.31 23.02
N PHE A 56 5.71 -13.46 22.49
CA PHE A 56 6.76 -14.22 23.17
C PHE A 56 7.33 -13.46 24.38
N GLY A 57 6.96 -12.18 24.55
CA GLY A 57 7.42 -11.30 25.61
C GLY A 57 8.77 -10.65 25.27
N THR A 58 8.94 -9.37 25.59
CA THR A 58 10.23 -8.66 25.49
C THR A 58 11.29 -9.20 26.46
N ASN A 59 10.92 -10.09 27.38
CA ASN A 59 11.78 -10.66 28.41
C ASN A 59 11.62 -12.20 28.48
N ILE A 60 12.08 -12.89 27.44
CA ILE A 60 12.04 -14.36 27.37
C ILE A 60 13.13 -14.95 28.29
N ILE A 61 12.77 -15.29 29.53
CA ILE A 61 13.67 -16.05 30.42
C ILE A 61 13.64 -17.51 29.97
N THR A 62 14.59 -17.89 29.11
CA THR A 62 14.73 -19.26 28.62
C THR A 62 15.44 -20.11 29.67
N ILE A 63 14.68 -20.82 30.50
CA ILE A 63 15.23 -21.76 31.49
C ILE A 63 15.60 -23.05 30.77
N LYS A 64 16.89 -23.26 30.50
CA LYS A 64 17.42 -24.56 30.08
C LYS A 64 17.69 -25.41 31.33
N PRO A 65 17.11 -26.62 31.46
CA PRO A 65 17.40 -27.49 32.60
C PRO A 65 18.89 -27.85 32.61
N GLY A 66 19.55 -27.58 33.75
CA GLY A 66 20.93 -27.94 33.98
C GLY A 66 21.08 -29.46 33.94
N ARG A 67 21.89 -29.96 33.01
CA ARG A 67 22.22 -31.38 32.91
C ARG A 67 22.92 -31.80 34.20
N LYS A 68 22.19 -32.49 35.09
CA LYS A 68 22.73 -33.05 36.32
C LYS A 68 23.79 -34.09 35.93
N LYS A 69 25.07 -33.72 36.11
CA LYS A 69 26.22 -34.57 35.88
C LYS A 69 26.30 -35.53 37.06
N ASN A 70 25.83 -36.76 36.85
CA ASN A 70 26.30 -37.91 37.62
C ASN A 70 27.68 -38.30 37.09
#